data_AF-A0A1F3RER5-F1
#
_entry.id   AF-A0A1F3RER5-F1
#
_cell.length_a   1.000
_cell.length_b   1.000
_cell.length_c   1.000
_cell.angle_alpha   90.00
_cell.angle_beta   90.00
_cell.angle_gamma   90.00
#
_symmetry.space_group_name_H-M   'P 1'
#
loop_
_entity.id
_entity.type
_entity.pdbx_description
1 polymer ?
#
loop_
_entity_poly.entity_id
_entity_poly.type
_entity_poly.pdbx_seq_one_letter_code
_entity_poly.pdbx_strand_id
1 'polypeptide(L)' 'MKSVIEKHKKAASHLEEAAKCHQEAAKHHEAGSHEKAHHSSVKANGHSTHASELEREIQKHHVIASK' A
#
# COMPACT_ATOMS: atom_id res chain seq x y z
N MET A 1 -11.53 -19.71 1.28
CA MET A 1 -11.88 -18.41 1.91
C MET A 1 -10.81 -17.86 2.87
N LYS A 2 -10.08 -18.67 3.68
CA LYS A 2 -8.98 -18.17 4.53
C LYS A 2 -7.94 -17.31 3.78
N SER A 3 -7.66 -17.64 2.51
CA SER A 3 -6.72 -16.88 1.66
C SER A 3 -7.16 -15.44 1.36
N VAL A 4 -8.46 -15.16 1.20
CA VAL A 4 -8.96 -13.81 0.88
C VAL A 4 -8.85 -12.89 2.10
N ILE A 5 -9.19 -13.41 3.29
CA ILE A 5 -9.06 -12.66 4.55
C ILE A 5 -7.59 -12.29 4.80
N GLU A 6 -6.66 -13.21 4.59
CA GLU A 6 -5.23 -12.94 4.74
C GLU A 6 -4.72 -11.96 3.68
N LYS A 7 -5.24 -12.01 2.45
CA LYS A 7 -4.94 -11.00 1.41
C LYS A 7 -5.43 -9.61 1.81
N HIS A 8 -6.64 -9.49 2.38
CA HIS A 8 -7.14 -8.22 2.92
C HIS A 8 -6.25 -7.68 4.04
N LYS A 9 -5.85 -8.53 5.00
CA LYS A 9 -4.95 -8.12 6.08
C LYS A 9 -3.61 -7.63 5.54
N LYS A 10 -3.01 -8.35 4.59
CA LYS A 10 -1.74 -7.95 3.95
C LYS A 10 -1.89 -6.65 3.17
N ALA A 11 -2.98 -6.46 2.43
CA ALA A 11 -3.26 -5.21 1.72
C ALA A 11 -3.36 -4.04 2.70
N ALA A 12 -4.09 -4.23 3.81
CA ALA A 12 -4.19 -3.22 4.86
C ALA A 12 -2.82 -2.88 5.48
N SER A 13 -1.98 -3.88 5.77
CA SER A 13 -0.61 -3.63 6.27
C SER A 13 0.24 -2.84 5.29
N HIS A 14 0.17 -3.14 3.99
CA HIS A 14 0.89 -2.36 2.98
C HIS A 14 0.38 -0.93 2.86
N LEU A 15 -0.94 -0.71 2.93
CA LEU A 15 -1.52 0.63 2.92
C LEU A 15 -1.13 1.44 4.17
N GLU A 16 -1.05 0.80 5.34
CA GLU A 16 -0.57 1.46 6.56
C GLU A 16 0.90 1.91 6.41
N GLU A 17 1.77 1.05 5.91
CA GLU A 17 3.18 1.40 5.67
C GLU A 17 3.32 2.48 4.59
N ALA A 18 2.49 2.43 3.54
CA ALA A 18 2.44 3.49 2.53
C ALA A 18 2.04 4.85 3.13
N ALA A 19 1.03 4.85 4.01
CA ALA A 19 0.59 6.05 4.71
C ALA A 19 1.70 6.63 5.60
N LYS A 20 2.41 5.79 6.37
CA LYS A 20 3.56 6.23 7.18
C LYS A 20 4.66 6.82 6.30
N CYS A 21 5.00 6.15 5.19
CA CYS A 21 6.02 6.64 4.26
C CYS A 21 5.63 8.00 3.64
N HIS A 22 4.36 8.20 3.29
CA HIS A 22 3.87 9.50 2.82
C HIS A 22 3.94 10.59 3.89
N GLN A 23 3.63 10.26 5.14
CA GLN A 23 3.80 11.19 6.26
C GLN A 23 5.27 11.57 6.48
N GLU A 24 6.21 10.62 6.37
CA GLU A 24 7.64 10.91 6.42
C GLU A 24 8.10 11.76 5.24
N ALA A 25 7.58 11.50 4.03
CA ALA A 25 7.89 12.32 2.87
C ALA A 25 7.43 13.76 3.07
N ALA A 26 6.25 13.98 3.64
CA ALA A 26 5.75 15.31 3.98
C ALA A 26 6.68 16.01 4.99
N LYS A 27 7.06 15.33 6.08
CA LYS A 27 8.01 15.87 7.07
C LYS A 27 9.36 16.24 6.46
N HIS A 28 9.89 15.39 5.58
CA HIS A 28 11.15 15.67 4.89
C HIS A 28 11.03 16.86 3.92
N HIS A 29 9.88 17.02 3.26
CA HIS A 29 9.59 18.20 2.44
C HIS A 29 9.54 19.49 3.28
N GLU A 30 8.87 19.47 4.43
CA GLU A 30 8.82 20.60 5.36
C GLU A 30 10.21 20.99 5.88
N ALA A 31 11.08 20.00 6.10
CA ALA A 31 12.47 20.21 6.52
C ALA A 31 13.43 20.58 5.36
N GLY A 32 12.93 20.79 4.14
CA GLY A 32 13.75 21.10 2.95
C GLY A 32 14.62 19.94 2.43
N SER A 33 14.42 18.73 2.94
CA SER A 33 15.17 17.52 2.57
C SER A 33 14.50 16.78 1.41
N HIS A 34 14.54 17.37 0.22
CA HIS A 34 13.85 16.85 -0.97
C HIS A 34 14.28 15.43 -1.39
N GLU A 35 15.56 15.07 -1.22
CA GLU A 35 16.06 13.73 -1.55
C GLU A 35 15.44 12.65 -0.65
N LYS A 36 15.37 12.91 0.66
CA LYS A 36 14.73 12.00 1.62
C LYS A 36 13.23 11.90 1.38
N ALA A 37 12.59 13.03 1.04
CA ALA A 37 11.18 13.04 0.70
C ALA A 37 10.87 12.22 -0.55
N HIS A 38 11.72 12.32 -1.58
CA HIS A 38 11.61 11.50 -2.79
C HIS A 38 11.75 10.01 -2.47
N HIS A 39 12.78 9.64 -1.70
CA HIS A 39 12.98 8.26 -1.29
C HIS A 39 11.80 7.69 -0.48
N SER A 40 11.27 8.44 0.48
CA SER A 40 10.06 8.06 1.23
C SER A 40 8.83 7.94 0.31
N SER A 41 8.68 8.81 -0.70
CA SER A 41 7.59 8.73 -1.66
C SER A 41 7.69 7.49 -2.57
N VAL A 42 8.90 7.13 -3.00
CA VAL A 42 9.14 5.91 -3.78
C VAL A 42 8.78 4.67 -2.96
N LYS A 43 9.17 4.62 -1.69
CA LYS A 43 8.78 3.53 -0.77
C LYS A 43 7.26 3.44 -0.61
N ALA A 44 6.59 4.57 -0.41
CA ALA A 44 5.14 4.61 -0.29
C ALA A 44 4.46 4.05 -1.55
N ASN A 45 4.91 4.47 -2.73
CA ASN A 45 4.38 3.98 -4.01
C ASN A 45 4.61 2.48 -4.21
N GLY A 46 5.76 1.96 -3.76
CA GLY A 46 6.03 0.53 -3.73
C GLY A 46 5.01 -0.24 -2.90
N HIS A 47 4.72 0.23 -1.68
CA HIS A 47 3.70 -0.39 -0.83
C HIS A 47 2.29 -0.29 -1.42
N SER A 48 1.91 0.86 -1.98
CA SER A 48 0.62 1.03 -2.66
C SER A 48 0.47 0.08 -3.85
N THR A 49 1.54 -0.15 -4.61
CA THR A 49 1.52 -1.11 -5.73
C THR A 49 1.24 -2.52 -5.24
N HIS A 50 1.93 -2.98 -4.19
CA HIS A 50 1.70 -4.31 -3.59
C HIS A 50 0.26 -4.44 -3.04
N ALA A 51 -0.27 -3.40 -2.40
CA ALA A 51 -1.65 -3.38 -1.94
C ALA A 51 -2.63 -3.54 -3.11
N SER A 52 -2.44 -2.77 -4.19
CA SER A 52 -3.29 -2.85 -5.39
C SER A 52 -3.25 -4.21 -6.08
N GLU A 53 -2.10 -4.89 -6.08
CA GLU A 53 -2.00 -6.27 -6.59
C GLU A 53 -2.83 -7.25 -5.75
N LEU A 54 -2.77 -7.13 -4.42
CA LEU A 54 -3.58 -7.95 -3.51
C LEU A 54 -5.07 -7.65 -3.67
N GLU A 55 -5.46 -6.38 -3.83
CA GLU A 55 -6.85 -5.97 -4.09
C GLU A 55 -7.40 -6.57 -5.39
N ARG A 56 -6.58 -6.59 -6.46
CA ARG A 56 -6.94 -7.26 -7.72
C ARG A 56 -7.14 -8.76 -7.54
N GLU A 57 -6.29 -9.42 -6.76
CA GLU A 57 -6.45 -10.84 -6.46
C GLU A 57 -7.71 -11.13 -5.63
N ILE A 58 -8.01 -10.26 -4.66
CA ILE A 58 -9.23 -10.31 -3.85
C ILE A 58 -10.45 -10.17 -4.76
N GLN A 59 -10.49 -9.17 -5.65
CA GLN A 59 -11.59 -8.96 -6.59
C GLN A 59 -11.86 -10.19 -7.46
N LYS A 60 -10.83 -10.85 -7.98
CA LYS A 60 -10.99 -12.10 -8.76
C LYS A 60 -11.72 -13.17 -7.94
N HIS A 61 -11.43 -13.28 -6.65
CA HIS A 61 -12.10 -14.23 -5.76
C HIS A 61 -13.54 -13.81 -5.42
N HIS A 62 -13.85 -12.51 -5.33
CA HIS A 62 -15.23 -12.04 -5.17
C HIS A 62 -16.08 -12.30 -6.43
N VAL A 63 -15.53 -12.07 -7.62
CA VAL A 63 -16.25 -12.28 -8.90
C VAL A 63 -16.59 -13.76 -9.13
N ILE A 64 -15.76 -14.70 -8.67
CA ILE A 64 -16.02 -16.14 -8.80
C ILE A 64 -17.13 -16.62 -7.84
N ALA A 65 -17.31 -15.94 -6.69
CA ALA A 65 -18.31 -16.33 -5.69
C ALA A 65 -19.71 -15.73 -5.93
N SER A 66 -19.86 -14.80 -6.88
CA SER A 66 -21.13 -14.12 -7.20
C SER A 66 -21.85 -14.68 -8.43
N LYS A 67 -21.63 -15.95 -8.80
CA LYS A 67 -22.31 -16.63 -9.91
C LYS A 67 -23.04 -17.87 -9.42
#